data_AF-A0A950S5U3-F1
#
_entry.id   AF-A0A950S5U3-F1
#
_cell.length_a   1.000
_cell.length_b   1.000
_cell.length_c   1.000
_cell.angle_alpha   90.00
_cell.angle_beta   90.00
_cell.angle_gamma   90.00
#
_symmetry.space_group_name_H-M   'P 1'
#
loop_
_entity.id
_entity.type
_entity.pdbx_description
1 polymer ?
#
loop_
_entity_poly.entity_id
_entity_poly.type
_entity_poly.pdbx_seq_one_letter_code
_entity_poly.pdbx_strand_id
1 'polypeptide(L)' 'MDHETLISRIEIAAELGVQSQTIAHWERAGWFPRPKMQLSLKRIYYDRAEVKTALAARAMRTPRIAWGA' A
#
# COMPACT_ATOMS: atom_id res chain seq x y z
N MET A 1 -1.49 -5.11 21.56
CA MET A 1 -1.18 -3.85 20.84
C MET A 1 0.13 -4.11 20.16
N ASP A 2 0.05 -4.77 19.01
CA ASP A 2 1.14 -5.52 18.43
C ASP A 2 1.81 -4.60 17.42
N HIS A 3 2.95 -4.02 17.84
CA HIS A 3 3.72 -3.05 17.06
C HIS A 3 4.31 -3.65 15.76
N GLU A 4 4.16 -4.96 15.54
CA GLU A 4 4.54 -5.70 14.33
C GLU A 4 3.60 -5.48 13.12
N THR A 5 2.57 -4.65 13.29
CA THR A 5 1.52 -4.42 12.27
C THR A 5 1.77 -3.21 11.39
N LEU A 6 2.72 -2.33 11.72
CA LEU A 6 3.00 -1.14 10.92
C LEU A 6 4.04 -1.44 9.84
N ILE A 7 3.70 -1.15 8.59
CA ILE A 7 4.58 -1.33 7.44
C ILE A 7 4.78 0.01 6.72
N SER A 8 6.03 0.27 6.32
CA SER A 8 6.38 1.52 5.64
C SER A 8 5.92 1.50 4.17
N ARG A 9 5.59 2.67 3.63
CA ARG A 9 5.24 2.82 2.20
C ARG A 9 6.28 2.25 1.26
N ILE A 10 7.55 2.38 1.63
CA ILE A 10 8.68 1.93 0.83
C ILE A 10 8.75 0.40 0.84
N GLU A 11 8.53 -0.24 1.99
CA GLU A 11 8.43 -1.70 2.06
C GLU A 11 7.22 -2.23 1.27
N ILE A 12 6.04 -1.62 1.44
CA ILE A 12 4.86 -2.00 0.65
C ILE A 12 5.16 -1.89 -0.86
N ALA A 13 5.80 -0.79 -1.26
CA ALA A 13 6.17 -0.56 -2.65
C ALA A 13 7.15 -1.64 -3.14
N ALA A 14 8.14 -2.00 -2.33
CA ALA A 14 9.11 -3.05 -2.64
C ALA A 14 8.46 -4.45 -2.71
N GLU A 15 7.60 -4.80 -1.76
CA GLU A 15 6.86 -6.08 -1.74
C GLU A 15 5.96 -6.23 -2.98
N LEU A 16 5.38 -5.12 -3.45
CA LEU A 16 4.51 -5.09 -4.62
C LEU A 16 5.27 -4.91 -5.94
N GLY A 17 6.58 -4.63 -5.90
CA GLY A 17 7.37 -4.31 -7.09
C GLY A 17 6.94 -3.01 -7.78
N VAL A 18 6.29 -2.09 -7.06
CA VAL A 18 5.81 -0.81 -7.59
C VAL A 18 6.61 0.35 -7.05
N GLN A 19 6.55 1.50 -7.70
CA GLN A 19 7.18 2.70 -7.15
C GLN A 19 6.35 3.29 -6.00
N SER A 20 7.01 3.90 -5.02
CA SER A 20 6.33 4.58 -3.91
C SER A 20 5.30 5.60 -4.42
N GLN A 21 5.58 6.31 -5.52
CA GLN A 21 4.64 7.25 -6.15
C GLN A 21 3.32 6.60 -6.58
N THR A 22 3.37 5.34 -7.01
CA THR A 22 2.17 4.56 -7.36
C THR A 22 1.28 4.39 -6.13
N ILE A 23 1.86 4.14 -4.95
CA ILE A 23 1.11 4.05 -3.69
C ILE A 23 0.45 5.41 -3.34
N ALA A 24 1.11 6.56 -3.57
CA ALA A 24 0.46 7.87 -3.38
C ALA A 24 -0.71 8.08 -4.35
N HIS A 25 -0.56 7.62 -5.59
CA HIS A 25 -1.65 7.68 -6.55
C HIS A 25 -2.83 6.87 -6.02
N TRP A 26 -2.61 5.64 -5.56
CA TRP A 26 -3.67 4.80 -5.00
C TRP A 26 -4.31 5.41 -3.76
N GLU A 27 -3.53 6.06 -2.90
CA GLU A 27 -4.06 6.81 -1.75
C GLU A 27 -4.98 7.96 -2.21
N ARG A 28 -4.55 8.76 -3.21
CA ARG A 28 -5.37 9.84 -3.78
C ARG A 28 -6.61 9.33 -4.50
N ALA A 29 -6.52 8.17 -5.14
CA ALA A 29 -7.64 7.51 -5.80
C ALA A 29 -8.62 6.85 -4.80
N GLY A 30 -8.29 6.83 -3.50
CA GLY A 30 -9.09 6.16 -2.46
C GLY A 30 -9.00 4.64 -2.51
N TRP A 31 -8.00 4.10 -3.19
CA TRP A 31 -7.75 2.65 -3.34
C TRP A 31 -6.84 2.09 -2.26
N PHE A 32 -6.14 2.96 -1.53
CA PHE A 32 -5.27 2.58 -0.44
C PHE A 32 -5.81 3.12 0.89
N PRO A 33 -5.65 2.39 2.00
CA PRO A 33 -6.04 2.87 3.31
C PRO A 33 -5.28 4.14 3.67
N ARG A 34 -5.88 4.98 4.52
CA ARG A 34 -5.20 6.18 5.01
C ARG A 34 -4.01 5.79 5.88
N PRO A 35 -2.88 6.50 5.77
CA PRO A 35 -1.72 6.21 6.60
C PRO A 35 -2.04 6.49 8.07
N LYS A 36 -1.64 5.56 8.95
CA LYS A 36 -1.80 5.70 10.40
C LYS A 36 -0.79 6.67 10.98
N MET A 37 0.41 6.70 10.39
CA MET A 37 1.48 7.57 10.84
C MET A 37 2.22 8.15 9.65
N GLN A 38 2.24 9.48 9.55
CA GLN A 38 3.02 10.20 8.56
C GLN A 38 4.03 11.07 9.30
N LEU A 39 5.27 10.61 9.38
CA LEU A 39 6.37 11.39 9.95
C LEU A 39 6.93 12.37 8.91
N SER A 40 6.92 12.00 7.63
CA SER A 40 7.42 12.81 6.52
C SER A 40 6.88 12.31 5.18
N LEU A 41 7.04 13.08 4.10
CA LEU A 41 6.65 12.67 2.73
C LEU A 41 7.21 11.31 2.28
N LYS A 42 8.36 10.89 2.84
CA LYS A 42 8.99 9.58 2.57
C LYS A 42 8.74 8.53 3.65
N ARG A 43 8.38 8.93 4.87
CA ARG A 43 8.18 8.06 6.03
C ARG A 43 6.71 8.04 6.41
N ILE A 44 5.98 7.22 5.65
CA ILE A 44 4.55 6.99 5.80
C ILE A 44 4.38 5.53 6.18
N TYR A 45 3.64 5.28 7.25
CA TYR A 45 3.38 3.95 7.77
C TYR A 45 1.89 3.66 7.68
N TYR A 46 1.60 2.45 7.23
CA TYR A 46 0.27 1.90 7.09
C TYR A 46 0.11 0.69 7.99
N ASP A 47 -1.13 0.38 8.32
CA ASP A 47 -1.45 -0.88 8.96
C ASP A 47 -1.39 -2.02 7.93
N ARG A 48 -0.62 -3.06 8.23
CA ARG A 48 -0.37 -4.20 7.35
C ARG A 48 -1.64 -5.01 7.09
N ALA A 49 -2.56 -5.10 8.06
CA ALA A 49 -3.81 -5.82 7.87
C ALA A 49 -4.76 -5.04 6.94
N GLU A 50 -4.85 -3.72 7.10
CA GLU A 50 -5.62 -2.87 6.19
C GLU A 50 -5.04 -2.89 4.76
N VAL A 51 -3.71 -2.83 4.64
CA VAL A 51 -3.02 -2.90 3.34
C VAL A 51 -3.30 -4.23 2.65
N LYS A 52 -3.17 -5.36 3.36
CA LYS A 52 -3.52 -6.69 2.81
C LYS A 52 -4.98 -6.76 2.37
N THR A 53 -5.89 -6.22 3.16
CA THR A 53 -7.32 -6.21 2.84
C THR A 53 -7.59 -5.39 1.58
N ALA A 54 -6.99 -4.21 1.46
CA ALA A 54 -7.11 -3.37 0.26
C ALA A 54 -6.50 -4.03 -0.99
N LEU A 55 -5.36 -4.70 -0.84
CA LEU A 55 -4.72 -5.46 -1.92
C LEU A 55 -5.58 -6.65 -2.35
N ALA A 56 -6.16 -7.39 -1.41
CA ALA A 56 -7.08 -8.49 -1.70
C ALA A 56 -8.34 -8.00 -2.41
N ALA A 57 -8.94 -6.91 -1.94
CA ALA A 57 -10.10 -6.27 -2.59
C ALA A 57 -9.77 -5.81 -4.02
N ARG A 58 -8.55 -5.33 -4.25
CA ARG A 58 -8.07 -4.95 -5.59
C ARG A 58 -7.83 -6.15 -6.49
N ALA A 59 -7.25 -7.23 -5.97
CA ALA A 59 -7.09 -8.48 -6.72
C ALA A 59 -8.44 -9.05 -7.15
N MET A 60 -9.49 -8.90 -6.33
CA MET A 60 -10.86 -9.30 -6.67
C MET A 60 -11.52 -8.40 -7.71
N ARG A 61 -11.27 -7.08 -7.67
CA ARG A 61 -11.84 -6.11 -8.63
C ARG A 61 -11.18 -6.10 -10.01
N THR A 62 -9.98 -6.67 -10.12
CA THR A 62 -9.20 -6.69 -11.35
C THR A 62 -8.64 -8.08 -11.59
N PRO A 63 -9.37 -8.98 -12.28
CA PRO A 63 -8.80 -10.26 -12.68
C PRO A 63 -7.82 -10.06 -13.85
N ARG A 64 -6.55 -9.73 -13.55
CA ARG A 64 -5.34 -9.75 -14.43
C ARG A 64 -5.42 -8.79 -15.64
N ILE A 65 -4.42 -7.96 -15.97
CA ILE A 65 -3.21 -8.22 -16.78
C ILE A 65 -2.34 -6.92 -16.73
N ALA A 66 -1.02 -7.02 -16.90
CA ALA A 66 -0.02 -5.94 -17.07
C ALA A 66 0.72 -5.45 -15.80
N TRP A 67 1.62 -6.29 -15.29
CA TRP A 67 2.89 -5.80 -14.75
C TRP A 67 3.99 -6.79 -15.17
N GLY A 68 4.60 -6.53 -16.32
CA GLY A 68 5.62 -7.39 -16.93
C GLY A 68 5.43 -7.58 -18.43
N ALA A 69 5.85 -6.59 -19.21
CA ALA A 69 6.36 -6.72 -20.58
C ALA A 69 7.26 -5.51 -20.85
#